data_AF-A0A1V5VBC3-F1
#
_entry.id   AF-A0A1V5VBC3-F1
#
_cell.length_a   1.000
_cell.length_b   1.000
_cell.length_c   1.000
_cell.angle_alpha   90.00
_cell.angle_beta   90.00
_cell.angle_gamma   90.00
#
_symmetry.space_group_name_H-M   'P 1'
#
loop_
_entity.id
_entity.type
_entity.pdbx_description
1 polymer ?
#
loop_
_entity_poly.entity_id
_entity_poly.type
_entity_poly.pdbx_seq_one_letter_code
_entity_poly.pdbx_strand_id
1 'polypeptide(L)'
;MMKVVGEEGTTTDDFVIYLKSEFLDFVYLQQNTFDKVDGATSRERQVHGFAEVMKVLKTRFWFEDKEAARRYFLELRLIFTDLNYAEFKSEKFTGLEQKMKAKISERAENA
;
A
#
# COMPACT_ATOMS: atom_id res chain seq x y z
N MET A 1 -5.48 -17.05 -13.17
CA MET A 1 -5.34 -16.73 -14.62
C MET A 1 -3.92 -16.28 -14.97
N MET A 2 -3.33 -15.30 -14.28
CA MET A 2 -1.99 -14.77 -14.59
C MET A 2 -0.86 -15.83 -14.63
N LYS A 3 -0.92 -16.89 -13.81
CA LYS A 3 0.02 -18.03 -13.85
C LYS A 3 -0.01 -18.82 -15.18
N VAL A 4 -1.10 -18.72 -15.96
CA VAL A 4 -1.32 -19.49 -17.19
C VAL A 4 -1.16 -18.61 -18.43
N VAL A 5 -1.75 -17.41 -18.45
CA VAL A 5 -1.74 -16.50 -19.62
C VAL A 5 -0.67 -15.40 -19.53
N GLY A 6 0.10 -15.37 -18.44
CA GLY A 6 1.07 -14.32 -18.17
C GLY A 6 0.42 -12.98 -17.81
N GLU A 7 1.26 -11.99 -17.56
CA GLU A 7 0.81 -10.63 -17.30
C GLU A 7 0.16 -10.02 -18.54
N GLU A 8 0.73 -10.23 -19.74
CA GLU A 8 0.24 -9.69 -21.01
C GLU A 8 -1.23 -10.03 -21.28
N GLY A 9 -1.64 -11.27 -21.00
CA GLY A 9 -3.02 -11.75 -21.18
C GLY A 9 -4.03 -11.33 -20.10
N THR A 10 -3.64 -10.53 -19.11
CA THR A 10 -4.52 -10.06 -18.02
C THR A 10 -4.99 -8.63 -18.27
N THR A 11 -6.18 -8.24 -17.83
CA THR A 11 -6.64 -6.84 -17.96
C THR A 11 -5.89 -5.93 -16.97
N THR A 12 -5.88 -4.61 -17.20
CA THR A 12 -5.30 -3.66 -16.23
C THR A 12 -6.04 -3.71 -14.89
N ASP A 13 -7.36 -3.84 -14.91
CA ASP A 13 -8.19 -3.92 -13.68
C ASP A 13 -7.86 -5.17 -12.85
N ASP A 14 -7.76 -6.33 -13.48
CA ASP A 14 -7.34 -7.57 -12.81
C ASP A 14 -5.90 -7.47 -12.30
N PHE A 15 -5.02 -6.79 -13.04
CA PHE A 15 -3.65 -6.54 -12.61
C PHE A 15 -3.59 -5.62 -11.39
N VAL A 16 -4.45 -4.61 -11.30
CA VAL A 16 -4.58 -3.75 -10.10
C VAL A 16 -5.06 -4.57 -8.89
N ILE A 17 -5.97 -5.52 -9.06
CA ILE A 17 -6.41 -6.42 -7.98
C ILE A 17 -5.22 -7.27 -7.49
N TYR A 18 -4.41 -7.78 -8.42
CA TYR A 18 -3.17 -8.48 -8.08
C TYR A 18 -2.20 -7.56 -7.29
N LEU A 19 -1.94 -6.34 -7.77
CA LEU A 19 -1.05 -5.39 -7.09
C LEU A 19 -1.54 -5.00 -5.69
N LYS A 20 -2.86 -4.88 -5.49
CA LYS A 20 -3.46 -4.67 -4.16
C LYS A 20 -3.22 -5.84 -3.21
N SER A 21 -3.22 -7.07 -3.74
CA SER A 21 -2.96 -8.28 -2.96
C SER A 21 -1.49 -8.31 -2.51
N GLU A 22 -0.57 -8.06 -3.44
CA GLU A 22 0.87 -7.91 -3.12
C GLU A 22 1.09 -6.77 -2.11
N PHE A 23 0.41 -5.63 -2.29
CA PHE A 23 0.51 -4.50 -1.38
C PHE A 23 0.14 -4.89 0.06
N LEU A 24 -0.98 -5.58 0.27
CA LEU A 24 -1.40 -6.07 1.60
C LEU A 24 -0.32 -6.92 2.27
N ASP A 25 0.23 -7.88 1.52
CA ASP A 25 1.26 -8.80 2.02
C ASP A 25 2.50 -8.03 2.47
N PHE A 26 2.98 -7.09 1.64
CA PHE A 26 4.21 -6.36 1.89
C PHE A 26 4.13 -5.32 3.01
N VAL A 27 2.95 -4.72 3.24
CA VAL A 27 2.84 -3.56 4.14
C VAL A 27 2.18 -3.85 5.47
N TYR A 28 1.49 -4.99 5.61
CA TYR A 28 0.75 -5.29 6.83
C TYR A 28 1.00 -6.70 7.37
N LEU A 29 1.08 -7.71 6.50
CA LEU A 29 1.29 -9.09 6.95
C LEU A 29 2.76 -9.38 7.27
N GLN A 30 3.68 -8.74 6.56
CA GLN A 30 5.12 -8.81 6.87
C GLN A 30 5.49 -7.84 7.99
N GLN A 31 6.25 -8.32 8.97
CA GLN A 31 6.85 -7.52 10.04
C GLN A 31 8.33 -7.84 10.21
N ASN A 32 9.13 -6.82 10.47
CA ASN A 32 10.54 -6.95 10.78
C ASN A 32 10.76 -7.02 12.30
N THR A 33 10.86 -8.23 12.85
CA THR A 33 11.06 -8.47 14.29
C THR A 33 12.37 -7.93 14.86
N PHE A 34 13.33 -7.55 14.01
CA PHE A 34 14.62 -7.00 14.44
C PHE A 34 14.61 -5.46 14.51
N ASP A 35 13.56 -4.80 13.99
CA ASP A 35 13.43 -3.36 14.06
C ASP A 35 12.77 -2.91 15.37
N LYS A 36 13.22 -1.78 15.91
CA LYS A 36 12.75 -1.25 17.21
C LYS A 36 11.30 -0.77 17.17
N VAL A 37 10.79 -0.39 16.01
CA VAL A 37 9.47 0.20 15.80
C VAL A 37 8.52 -0.83 15.20
N ASP A 38 8.95 -1.59 14.20
CA ASP A 38 8.12 -2.58 13.51
C ASP A 38 8.06 -3.93 14.26
N GLY A 39 9.08 -4.25 15.06
CA GLY A 39 9.17 -5.52 15.78
C GLY A 39 8.18 -5.68 16.93
N ALA A 40 7.56 -4.60 17.40
CA ALA A 40 6.50 -4.63 18.40
C ALA A 40 5.49 -3.49 18.17
N THR A 41 4.32 -3.84 17.64
CA THR A 41 3.29 -2.86 17.27
C THR A 41 2.12 -2.90 18.26
N SER A 42 1.79 -1.75 18.87
CA SER A 42 0.65 -1.63 19.79
C SER A 42 -0.68 -1.93 19.10
N ARG A 43 -1.70 -2.35 19.86
CA ARG A 43 -3.07 -2.56 19.33
C ARG A 43 -3.60 -1.34 18.60
N GLU A 44 -3.39 -0.15 19.16
CA GLU A 44 -3.84 1.11 18.54
C GLU A 44 -3.23 1.30 17.15
N ARG A 45 -1.92 1.07 17.02
CA ARG A 45 -1.23 1.20 15.74
C ARG A 45 -1.66 0.13 14.74
N GLN A 46 -1.87 -1.12 15.17
CA GLN A 46 -2.40 -2.17 14.30
C GLN A 46 -3.76 -1.79 13.72
N VAL A 47 -4.69 -1.33 14.57
CA VAL A 47 -6.03 -0.89 14.13
C VAL A 47 -5.93 0.27 13.15
N HIS A 48 -5.09 1.27 13.43
CA HIS A 48 -4.87 2.41 12.55
C HIS A 48 -4.28 1.98 11.20
N GLY A 49 -3.17 1.24 11.21
CA GLY A 49 -2.51 0.77 9.98
C GLY A 49 -3.42 -0.11 9.13
N PHE A 50 -4.18 -1.01 9.75
CA PHE A 50 -5.16 -1.84 9.04
C PHE A 50 -6.25 -0.99 8.39
N ALA A 51 -6.75 0.04 9.09
CA ALA A 51 -7.74 0.95 8.51
C ALA A 51 -7.21 1.67 7.27
N GLU A 52 -5.95 2.14 7.29
CA GLU A 52 -5.33 2.78 6.12
C GLU A 52 -5.11 1.80 4.96
N VAL A 53 -4.65 0.57 5.23
CA VAL A 53 -4.54 -0.49 4.20
C VAL A 53 -5.91 -0.82 3.60
N MET A 54 -6.95 -0.94 4.44
CA MET A 54 -8.31 -1.21 3.98
C MET A 54 -8.86 -0.09 3.10
N LYS A 55 -8.47 1.18 3.30
CA LYS A 55 -8.81 2.26 2.37
C LYS A 55 -8.21 1.99 1.00
N VAL A 56 -6.91 1.70 0.91
CA VAL A 56 -6.25 1.36 -0.37
C VAL A 56 -6.93 0.18 -1.07
N LEU A 57 -7.23 -0.89 -0.33
CA LEU A 57 -7.87 -2.08 -0.92
C LEU A 57 -9.27 -1.76 -1.48
N LYS A 58 -10.04 -0.91 -0.79
CA LYS A 58 -11.40 -0.51 -1.20
C LYS A 58 -11.44 0.62 -2.23
N THR A 59 -10.40 1.45 -2.34
CA THR A 59 -10.33 2.54 -3.32
C THR A 59 -10.24 1.97 -4.73
N ARG A 60 -11.12 2.43 -5.64
CA ARG A 60 -10.96 2.14 -7.06
C ARG A 60 -9.89 3.08 -7.63
N PHE A 61 -8.85 2.50 -8.21
CA PHE A 61 -7.77 3.22 -8.85
C PHE A 61 -7.87 3.06 -10.37
N TRP A 62 -7.59 4.14 -11.09
CA TRP A 62 -7.55 4.11 -12.55
C TRP A 62 -6.11 4.30 -13.06
N PHE A 63 -5.74 3.50 -14.07
CA PHE A 63 -4.44 3.57 -14.73
C PHE A 63 -4.59 3.35 -16.23
N GLU A 64 -3.77 4.09 -16.98
CA GLU A 64 -3.64 4.00 -18.43
C GLU A 64 -3.13 2.64 -18.90
N ASP A 65 -2.19 2.06 -18.15
CA ASP A 65 -1.57 0.76 -18.44
C ASP A 65 -1.03 0.08 -17.16
N LYS A 66 -0.54 -1.14 -17.32
CA LYS A 66 0.01 -1.95 -16.23
C LYS A 66 1.31 -1.39 -15.67
N GLU A 67 2.12 -0.72 -16.47
CA GLU A 67 3.40 -0.17 -16.01
C GLU A 67 3.18 1.06 -15.12
N ALA A 68 2.20 1.91 -15.45
CA ALA A 68 1.73 2.99 -14.60
C ALA A 68 1.18 2.45 -13.27
N ALA A 69 0.34 1.41 -13.32
CA ALA A 69 -0.19 0.75 -12.12
C ALA A 69 0.94 0.19 -11.23
N ARG A 70 1.89 -0.55 -11.82
CA ARG A 70 3.02 -1.14 -11.10
C ARG A 70 3.86 -0.08 -10.41
N ARG A 71 4.27 0.96 -11.15
CA ARG A 71 5.08 2.05 -10.61
C ARG A 71 4.39 2.73 -9.43
N TYR A 72 3.09 3.02 -9.60
CA TYR A 72 2.29 3.62 -8.53
C TYR A 72 2.24 2.75 -7.27
N PHE A 73 1.96 1.45 -7.40
CA PHE A 73 1.90 0.56 -6.23
C PHE A 73 3.26 0.31 -5.59
N LEU A 74 4.35 0.34 -6.35
CA LEU A 74 5.71 0.31 -5.79
C LEU A 74 5.99 1.54 -4.93
N GLU A 75 5.66 2.74 -5.41
CA GLU A 75 5.81 3.98 -4.66
C GLU A 75 4.91 4.03 -3.43
N LEU A 76 3.64 3.62 -3.56
CA LEU A 76 2.69 3.56 -2.46
C LEU A 76 3.16 2.58 -1.38
N ARG A 77 3.63 1.39 -1.79
CA ARG A 77 4.21 0.40 -0.88
C ARG A 77 5.39 0.98 -0.11
N LEU A 78 6.31 1.69 -0.78
CA LEU A 78 7.47 2.31 -0.10
C LEU A 78 7.03 3.30 0.99
N ILE A 79 6.02 4.13 0.74
CA ILE A 79 5.48 5.06 1.74
C ILE A 79 4.91 4.31 2.95
N PHE A 80 4.18 3.21 2.73
CA PHE A 80 3.65 2.39 3.82
C PHE A 80 4.75 1.64 4.58
N THR A 81 5.76 1.13 3.89
CA THR A 81 6.94 0.54 4.55
C THR A 81 7.64 1.59 5.43
N ASP A 82 7.82 2.82 4.94
CA ASP A 82 8.39 3.92 5.75
C ASP A 82 7.53 4.23 6.98
N LEU A 83 6.19 4.13 6.88
CA LEU A 83 5.27 4.27 8.02
C LEU A 83 5.46 3.16 9.05
N ASN A 84 5.76 1.92 8.64
CA ASN A 84 6.02 0.80 9.54
C ASN A 84 7.31 1.00 10.35
N TYR A 85 8.31 1.68 9.77
CA TYR A 85 9.56 2.03 10.46
C TYR A 85 9.52 3.37 11.21
N ALA A 86 8.45 4.16 11.07
CA ALA A 86 8.31 5.46 11.74
C ALA A 86 7.63 5.31 13.10
N GLU A 87 8.20 5.95 14.14
CA GLU A 87 7.61 5.97 15.47
C GLU A 87 6.18 6.53 15.42
N PHE A 88 5.23 5.80 16.00
CA PHE A 88 3.82 6.12 15.89
C PHE A 88 3.50 7.50 16.49
N LYS A 89 2.72 8.31 15.78
CA LYS A 89 2.36 9.71 16.14
C LYS A 89 3.55 10.67 16.24
N SER A 90 4.74 10.29 15.81
CA SER A 90 5.86 11.22 15.63
C SER A 90 5.57 12.22 14.50
N GLU A 91 6.37 13.28 14.45
CA GLU A 91 6.34 14.23 13.33
C GLU A 91 6.63 13.53 12.00
N LYS A 92 7.62 12.62 11.98
CA LYS A 92 7.94 11.79 10.81
C LYS A 92 6.74 10.97 10.35
N PHE A 93 6.07 10.30 11.28
CA PHE A 93 4.88 9.49 10.97
C PHE A 93 3.76 10.36 10.38
N THR A 94 3.50 11.51 10.99
CA THR A 94 2.47 12.45 10.53
C THR A 94 2.77 12.97 9.12
N GLY A 95 4.02 13.30 8.81
CA GLY A 95 4.43 13.71 7.46
C GLY A 95 4.26 12.60 6.42
N LEU A 96 4.59 11.36 6.79
CA LEU A 96 4.39 10.20 5.93
C LEU A 96 2.90 9.88 5.70
N GLU A 97 2.04 10.04 6.72
CA GLU A 97 0.59 9.90 6.57
C GLU A 97 0.01 10.92 5.58
N GLN A 98 0.50 12.17 5.61
CA GLN A 98 0.09 13.19 4.65
C GLN A 98 0.52 12.82 3.24
N LYS A 99 1.77 12.36 3.07
CA LYS A 99 2.30 11.87 1.79
C LYS A 99 1.49 10.68 1.27
N MET A 100 1.14 9.75 2.14
CA MET A 100 0.28 8.59 1.83
C MET A 100 -1.10 9.04 1.34
N LYS A 101 -1.76 9.94 2.06
CA LYS A 101 -3.09 10.47 1.68
C LYS A 101 -3.06 11.19 0.33
N ALA A 102 -2.02 11.99 0.10
CA ALA A 102 -1.79 12.65 -1.19
C ALA A 102 -1.58 11.63 -2.31
N LYS A 103 -0.74 10.59 -2.08
CA LYS A 103 -0.49 9.53 -3.06
C LYS A 103 -1.76 8.78 -3.44
N ILE A 104 -2.58 8.41 -2.45
CA ILE A 104 -3.87 7.73 -2.69
C ILE A 104 -4.81 8.59 -3.54
N SER A 105 -4.86 9.89 -3.27
CA SER A 105 -5.76 10.82 -3.97
C SER A 105 -5.35 11.06 -5.42
N GLU A 106 -4.06 10.91 -5.77
CA GLU A 106 -3.53 11.10 -7.13
C GLU A 106 -4.25 10.24 -8.19
N ARG A 107 -4.67 9.02 -7.83
CA ARG A 107 -5.19 8.01 -8.76
C ARG A 107 -6.55 7.43 -8.36
N ALA A 108 -7.16 7.92 -7.28
CA ALA A 108 -8.49 7.49 -6.86
C ALA A 108 -9.55 8.01 -7.86
N GLU A 109 -10.46 7.14 -8.31
CA GLU A 109 -11.52 7.52 -9.28
C GLU A 109 -12.50 8.61 -8.78
N ASN A 110 -12.48 8.96 -7.48
CA ASN A 110 -13.38 9.94 -6.86
C ASN A 110 -12.63 11.06 -6.12
N ALA A 111 -11.45 11.46 -6.59
CA ALA A 111 -10.71 12.60 -6.04
C ALA A 111 -11.18 13.94 -6.63
#